data_AF-A0A6I4K5W2-F1
#
_entry.id   AF-A0A6I4K5W2-F1
#
_cell.length_a   1.000
_cell.length_b   1.000
_cell.length_c   1.000
_cell.angle_alpha   90.00
_cell.angle_beta   90.00
_cell.angle_gamma   90.00
#
_symmetry.space_group_name_H-M   'P 1'
#
loop_
_entity.id
_entity.type
_entity.pdbx_description
1 polymer ?
#
loop_
_entity_poly.entity_id
_entity_poly.type
_entity_poly.pdbx_seq_one_letter_code
_entity_poly.pdbx_strand_id
1 'polypeptide(L)'
;MRLSELKSAGRTPGLPLSISLADAAGPAELQLLSLLRVLPGQRYVGAGVWRGRPVLAKLLVGSKAARHFQRERDGVRLLADQGLTTPQLLADGLKDGEGGWLLFDFLEGADSLGDAWKQVEHLPALADEQSAVLAAALGAIGQLHRKGLWQEDLHLDNLLRQGGRLYLIDGAGICAETPGQPLSRQKVLENLGVFFAQLPKSLEPFTEELLVYYLLSNGEHALPMEALQKQIDKVRSWRLKDFLSKVGRECTLFSVQRGAFGLRAIRREEASMLPVLEQADTLLDEGHLYKTGGAASVGKVTVAGRTLVIKRYNIKGFAHWLKRFWRPSRAWHSWCEGNRLAFLGIATPKPLAVLEKRFLWLRGRALLVTEYLPGPDIIERFAPYVESGDAPEVELLALDHLFAELIRERISHGDFKGHNLFWHQDRWALIDLDSMCQHRTANSFAPAYARDRARFMRNWPEGSALYQVIDQRVPRDISSAG
;
A
#
# COMPACT_ATOMS: atom_id res chain seq x y z
N MET A 1 -6.71 28.96 21.84
CA MET A 1 -5.38 28.39 22.18
C MET A 1 -4.32 28.94 21.23
N ARG A 2 -3.04 28.90 21.62
CA ARG A 2 -1.92 29.23 20.71
C ARG A 2 -1.63 28.07 19.76
N LEU A 3 -0.98 28.37 18.63
CA LEU A 3 -0.64 27.33 17.65
C LEU A 3 0.39 26.34 18.20
N SER A 4 1.33 26.80 19.04
CA SER A 4 2.33 25.95 19.69
C SER A 4 1.74 24.81 20.54
N GLU A 5 0.60 25.07 21.19
CA GLU A 5 -0.08 24.09 22.05
C GLU A 5 -0.62 22.89 21.25
N LEU A 6 -0.90 23.08 19.95
CA LEU A 6 -1.36 22.03 19.05
C LEU A 6 -0.30 20.92 18.87
N LYS A 7 0.98 21.22 19.13
CA LYS A 7 2.06 20.22 19.13
C LYS A 7 1.80 19.06 20.09
N SER A 8 1.14 19.32 21.22
CA SER A 8 0.87 18.34 22.27
C SER A 8 -0.54 17.75 22.23
N ALA A 9 -1.37 18.17 21.27
CA ALA A 9 -2.79 17.82 21.19
C ALA A 9 -3.06 16.37 20.76
N GLY A 10 -2.02 15.63 20.37
CA GLY A 10 -2.14 14.23 19.99
C GLY A 10 -2.86 14.02 18.66
N ARG A 11 -3.51 12.86 18.50
CA ARG A 11 -4.15 12.48 17.22
C ARG A 11 -5.64 12.85 17.17
N THR A 12 -6.28 12.97 18.32
CA THR A 12 -7.74 13.18 18.48
C THR A 12 -7.99 14.32 19.47
N PRO A 13 -7.57 15.56 19.17
CA PRO A 13 -7.94 16.70 20.01
C PRO A 13 -9.46 16.90 19.98
N GLY A 14 -10.01 17.45 21.07
CA GLY A 14 -11.43 17.82 21.12
C GLY A 14 -11.76 18.92 20.12
N LEU A 15 -12.91 18.80 19.45
CA LEU A 15 -13.43 19.76 18.47
C LEU A 15 -14.79 20.31 18.94
N PRO A 16 -15.16 21.56 18.61
CA PRO A 16 -14.39 22.52 17.82
C PRO A 16 -13.18 23.08 18.58
N LEU A 17 -12.15 23.49 17.83
CA LEU A 17 -10.90 24.00 18.38
C LEU A 17 -10.63 25.44 17.90
N SER A 18 -10.59 26.40 18.83
CA SER A 18 -10.29 27.81 18.51
C SER A 18 -8.79 28.10 18.62
N ILE A 19 -8.18 28.52 17.52
CA ILE A 19 -6.75 28.84 17.43
C ILE A 19 -6.58 30.31 17.05
N SER A 20 -5.84 31.05 17.87
CA SER A 20 -5.55 32.46 17.61
C SER A 20 -4.45 32.57 16.57
N LEU A 21 -4.79 33.10 15.38
CA LEU A 21 -3.88 33.32 14.27
C LEU A 21 -3.87 34.82 13.91
N ALA A 22 -2.99 35.20 12.99
CA ALA A 22 -2.98 36.54 12.42
C ALA A 22 -2.86 36.46 10.90
N ASP A 23 -3.31 37.51 10.22
CA ASP A 23 -3.03 37.74 8.81
C ASP A 23 -2.69 39.22 8.60
N ALA A 24 -2.59 39.66 7.35
CA ALA A 24 -2.34 41.06 7.02
C ALA A 24 -3.41 42.03 7.57
N ALA A 25 -4.61 41.54 7.89
CA ALA A 25 -5.71 42.31 8.46
C ALA A 25 -5.79 42.19 10.00
N GLY A 26 -4.76 41.65 10.65
CA GLY A 26 -4.66 41.55 12.12
C GLY A 26 -5.03 40.19 12.70
N PRO A 27 -5.10 40.08 14.04
CA PRO A 27 -5.41 38.82 14.73
C PRO A 27 -6.89 38.45 14.58
N ALA A 28 -7.16 37.16 14.43
CA ALA A 28 -8.50 36.60 14.50
C ALA A 28 -8.46 35.14 14.98
N GLU A 29 -9.62 34.57 15.31
CA GLU A 29 -9.72 33.16 15.67
C GLU A 29 -10.11 32.30 14.47
N LEU A 30 -9.33 31.24 14.25
CA LEU A 30 -9.74 30.12 13.42
C LEU A 30 -10.51 29.14 14.30
N GLN A 31 -11.77 28.86 13.95
CA GLN A 31 -12.53 27.77 14.54
C GLN A 31 -12.40 26.52 13.68
N LEU A 32 -11.64 25.54 14.15
CA LEU A 32 -11.48 24.26 13.47
C LEU A 32 -12.65 23.35 13.85
N LEU A 33 -13.44 22.91 12.87
CA LEU A 33 -14.67 22.15 13.07
C LEU A 33 -14.48 20.65 12.86
N SER A 34 -13.59 20.27 11.94
CA SER A 34 -13.26 18.88 11.63
C SER A 34 -11.78 18.72 11.34
N LEU A 35 -11.25 17.50 11.51
CA LEU A 35 -9.88 17.14 11.16
C LEU A 35 -9.90 16.11 10.03
N LEU A 36 -9.24 16.44 8.93
CA LEU A 36 -9.10 15.61 7.74
C LEU A 36 -7.81 14.78 7.78
N ARG A 37 -6.73 15.34 8.33
CA ARG A 37 -5.44 14.64 8.47
C ARG A 37 -4.68 15.11 9.69
N VAL A 38 -4.22 14.16 10.51
CA VAL A 38 -3.44 14.44 11.71
C VAL A 38 -2.12 13.67 11.72
N LEU A 39 -1.02 14.43 11.80
CA LEU A 39 0.31 13.95 12.12
C LEU A 39 0.74 14.60 13.45
N PRO A 40 0.55 13.91 14.58
CA PRO A 40 0.75 14.48 15.90
C PRO A 40 2.13 15.15 16.05
N GLY A 41 2.14 16.35 16.64
CA GLY A 41 3.34 17.14 16.85
C GLY A 41 3.97 17.73 15.59
N GLN A 42 3.33 17.61 14.42
CA GLN A 42 3.88 18.08 13.14
C GLN A 42 2.87 18.82 12.26
N ARG A 43 1.68 18.24 12.02
CA ARG A 43 0.72 18.78 11.04
C ARG A 43 -0.71 18.39 11.37
N TYR A 44 -1.61 19.36 11.28
CA TYR A 44 -3.05 19.17 11.42
C TYR A 44 -3.73 19.85 10.23
N VAL A 45 -4.56 19.12 9.50
CA VAL A 45 -5.32 19.63 8.36
C VAL A 45 -6.79 19.41 8.66
N GLY A 46 -7.62 20.43 8.49
CA GLY A 46 -9.03 20.36 8.83
C GLY A 46 -9.87 21.45 8.18
N ALA A 47 -11.19 21.27 8.22
CA ALA A 47 -12.13 22.30 7.80
C ALA A 47 -12.47 23.19 9.00
N GLY A 48 -12.63 24.48 8.76
CA GLY A 48 -12.93 25.45 9.80
C GLY A 48 -13.54 26.73 9.26
N VAL A 49 -13.69 27.71 10.15
CA VAL A 49 -14.22 29.05 9.84
C VAL A 49 -13.17 30.09 10.20
N TRP A 50 -12.83 30.95 9.24
CA TRP A 50 -11.95 32.11 9.41
C TRP A 50 -12.70 33.37 9.01
N ARG A 51 -12.89 34.31 9.96
CA ARG A 51 -13.62 35.57 9.74
C ARG A 51 -15.00 35.36 9.07
N GLY A 52 -15.73 34.32 9.48
CA GLY A 52 -17.04 33.96 8.94
C GLY A 52 -17.03 33.20 7.61
N ARG A 53 -15.86 32.94 7.01
CA ARG A 53 -15.72 32.18 5.76
C ARG A 53 -15.27 30.73 6.03
N PRO A 54 -15.87 29.71 5.37
CA PRO A 54 -15.36 28.35 5.38
C PRO A 54 -13.94 28.27 4.78
N VAL A 55 -13.02 27.59 5.47
CA VAL A 55 -11.64 27.43 5.04
C VAL A 55 -11.13 26.01 5.25
N LEU A 56 -10.21 25.58 4.38
CA LEU A 56 -9.31 24.47 4.67
C LEU A 56 -8.08 25.04 5.40
N ALA A 57 -7.88 24.63 6.65
CA ALA A 57 -6.71 25.03 7.44
C ALA A 57 -5.64 23.95 7.41
N LYS A 58 -4.43 24.30 6.94
CA LYS A 58 -3.21 23.50 7.11
C LYS A 58 -2.35 24.14 8.21
N LEU A 59 -2.34 23.51 9.38
CA LEU A 59 -1.62 23.95 10.57
C LEU A 59 -0.35 23.12 10.76
N LEU A 60 0.79 23.78 10.83
CA LEU A 60 2.11 23.17 10.85
C LEU A 60 2.82 23.55 12.16
N VAL A 61 3.23 22.54 12.92
CA VAL A 61 3.82 22.72 14.26
C VAL A 61 5.09 21.89 14.44
N GLY A 62 5.85 22.19 15.48
CA GLY A 62 7.11 21.49 15.77
C GLY A 62 8.30 21.97 14.95
N SER A 63 9.43 21.28 15.07
CA SER A 63 10.74 21.77 14.60
C SER A 63 10.86 21.91 13.08
N LYS A 64 9.97 21.29 12.30
CA LYS A 64 9.96 21.34 10.84
C LYS A 64 8.89 22.28 10.26
N ALA A 65 8.13 22.98 11.12
CA ALA A 65 6.98 23.79 10.72
C ALA A 65 7.34 24.83 9.66
N ALA A 66 8.36 25.66 9.91
CA ALA A 66 8.79 26.71 8.99
C ALA A 66 9.13 26.18 7.59
N ARG A 67 9.86 25.07 7.51
CA ARG A 67 10.23 24.44 6.23
C ARG A 67 9.00 23.90 5.49
N HIS A 68 8.08 23.23 6.19
CA HIS A 68 6.86 22.72 5.57
C HIS A 68 5.93 23.84 5.12
N PHE A 69 5.86 24.92 5.90
CA PHE A 69 5.08 26.11 5.58
C PHE A 69 5.59 26.76 4.30
N GLN A 70 6.91 27.00 4.23
CA GLN A 70 7.55 27.62 3.06
C GLN A 70 7.29 26.79 1.80
N ARG A 71 7.51 25.46 1.85
CA ARG A 71 7.26 24.57 0.70
C ARG A 71 5.81 24.62 0.23
N GLU A 72 4.85 24.56 1.16
CA GLU A 72 3.43 24.63 0.80
C GLU A 72 3.07 25.96 0.15
N ARG A 73 3.49 27.07 0.75
CA ARG A 73 3.19 28.42 0.27
C ARG A 73 3.79 28.66 -1.12
N ASP A 74 5.07 28.33 -1.29
CA ASP A 74 5.79 28.57 -2.54
C ASP A 74 5.22 27.70 -3.66
N GLY A 75 4.87 26.45 -3.38
CA GLY A 75 4.28 25.55 -4.36
C GLY A 75 2.87 26.00 -4.82
N VAL A 76 2.00 26.44 -3.91
CA VAL A 76 0.69 26.99 -4.32
C VAL A 76 0.85 28.29 -5.12
N ARG A 77 1.80 29.14 -4.75
CA ARG A 77 2.11 30.35 -5.54
C ARG A 77 2.58 30.00 -6.95
N LEU A 78 3.46 29.01 -7.10
CA LEU A 78 3.88 28.52 -8.42
C LEU A 78 2.70 28.07 -9.29
N LEU A 79 1.75 27.32 -8.71
CA LEU A 79 0.53 26.93 -9.43
C LEU A 79 -0.27 28.15 -9.88
N ALA A 80 -0.53 29.09 -8.97
CA ALA A 80 -1.31 30.29 -9.24
C ALA A 80 -0.64 31.21 -10.28
N ASP A 81 0.67 31.44 -10.16
CA ASP A 81 1.47 32.27 -11.06
C ASP A 81 1.52 31.71 -12.49
N GLN A 82 1.40 30.39 -12.64
CA GLN A 82 1.31 29.71 -13.94
C GLN A 82 -0.13 29.60 -14.48
N GLY A 83 -1.12 30.17 -13.79
CA GLY A 83 -2.52 30.14 -14.16
C GLY A 83 -3.17 28.76 -14.04
N LEU A 84 -2.60 27.87 -13.22
CA LEU A 84 -3.17 26.55 -12.96
C LEU A 84 -4.26 26.67 -11.89
N THR A 85 -5.29 25.82 -12.02
CA THR A 85 -6.42 25.83 -11.09
C THR A 85 -6.01 25.18 -9.77
N THR A 86 -5.98 25.98 -8.70
CA THR A 86 -5.66 25.58 -7.32
C THR A 86 -6.58 26.35 -6.35
N PRO A 87 -6.93 25.82 -5.16
CA PRO A 87 -7.68 26.60 -4.18
C PRO A 87 -6.99 27.92 -3.84
N GLN A 88 -7.78 28.98 -3.70
CA GLN A 88 -7.25 30.30 -3.36
C GLN A 88 -6.61 30.26 -1.97
N LEU A 89 -5.36 30.72 -1.84
CA LEU A 89 -4.73 30.96 -0.55
C LEU A 89 -5.28 32.28 0.02
N LEU A 90 -6.10 32.18 1.07
CA LEU A 90 -6.80 33.31 1.68
C LEU A 90 -5.96 34.04 2.72
N ALA A 91 -5.21 33.27 3.51
CA ALA A 91 -4.30 33.79 4.51
C ALA A 91 -3.18 32.78 4.77
N ASP A 92 -1.99 33.30 5.06
CA ASP A 92 -0.86 32.50 5.51
C ASP A 92 -0.08 33.27 6.57
N GLY A 93 0.63 32.54 7.41
CA GLY A 93 1.56 33.14 8.34
C GLY A 93 2.46 32.14 9.03
N LEU A 94 3.60 32.65 9.50
CA LEU A 94 4.61 31.89 10.22
C LEU A 94 5.01 32.69 11.46
N LYS A 95 4.94 32.05 12.62
CA LYS A 95 5.33 32.66 13.89
C LYS A 95 6.42 31.83 14.55
N ASP A 96 7.54 32.49 14.84
CA ASP A 96 8.69 31.83 15.47
C ASP A 96 8.31 31.26 16.84
N GLY A 97 8.85 30.08 17.15
CA GLY A 97 8.49 29.30 18.34
C GLY A 97 7.08 28.68 18.35
N GLU A 98 6.18 29.07 17.44
CA GLU A 98 4.83 28.50 17.37
C GLU A 98 4.62 27.55 16.20
N GLY A 99 4.79 28.02 14.97
CA GLY A 99 4.46 27.25 13.77
C GLY A 99 3.93 28.11 12.63
N GLY A 100 3.46 27.47 11.57
CA GLY A 100 2.89 28.13 10.40
C GLY A 100 1.47 27.65 10.09
N TRP A 101 0.70 28.49 9.42
CA TRP A 101 -0.65 28.19 8.96
C TRP A 101 -0.85 28.64 7.53
N LEU A 102 -1.59 27.85 6.77
CA LEU A 102 -2.11 28.24 5.46
C LEU A 102 -3.62 27.97 5.44
N LEU A 103 -4.39 28.99 5.11
CA LEU A 103 -5.85 28.94 5.03
C LEU A 103 -6.24 29.06 3.56
N PHE A 104 -6.85 28.02 3.02
CA PHE A 104 -7.33 27.99 1.65
C PHE A 104 -8.84 28.11 1.62
N ASP A 105 -9.36 28.56 0.48
CA ASP A 105 -10.77 28.41 0.18
C ASP A 105 -11.20 26.95 0.31
N PHE A 106 -12.31 26.72 1.00
CA PHE A 106 -12.82 25.37 1.20
C PHE A 106 -13.67 24.97 0.00
N LEU A 107 -13.21 23.96 -0.75
CA LEU A 107 -13.96 23.43 -1.88
C LEU A 107 -15.07 22.50 -1.37
N GLU A 108 -16.21 23.09 -1.00
CA GLU A 108 -17.37 22.33 -0.49
C GLU A 108 -17.95 21.39 -1.56
N GLY A 109 -18.17 20.13 -1.19
CA GLY A 109 -18.67 19.10 -2.11
C GLY A 109 -17.69 18.72 -3.23
N ALA A 110 -16.39 19.00 -3.07
CA ALA A 110 -15.39 18.56 -4.03
C ALA A 110 -15.00 17.10 -3.81
N ASP A 111 -14.99 16.32 -4.89
CA ASP A 111 -14.58 14.92 -4.88
C ASP A 111 -13.16 14.79 -5.43
N SER A 112 -12.31 14.01 -4.76
CA SER A 112 -11.01 13.70 -5.32
C SER A 112 -11.13 12.73 -6.51
N LEU A 113 -10.21 12.81 -7.47
CA LEU A 113 -10.14 11.79 -8.53
C LEU A 113 -9.83 10.40 -7.95
N GLY A 114 -9.20 10.32 -6.78
CA GLY A 114 -8.96 9.05 -6.10
C GLY A 114 -10.23 8.42 -5.54
N ASP A 115 -11.16 9.23 -5.01
CA ASP A 115 -12.47 8.73 -4.59
C ASP A 115 -13.33 8.34 -5.79
N ALA A 116 -13.29 9.11 -6.88
CA ALA A 116 -13.90 8.71 -8.15
C ALA A 116 -13.31 7.39 -8.67
N TRP A 117 -11.98 7.20 -8.58
CA TRP A 117 -11.32 5.97 -8.99
C TRP A 117 -11.82 4.76 -8.21
N LYS A 118 -11.92 4.85 -6.87
CA LYS A 118 -12.40 3.73 -6.03
C LYS A 118 -13.79 3.24 -6.42
N GLN A 119 -14.65 4.12 -6.93
CA GLN A 119 -15.99 3.76 -7.38
C GLN A 119 -15.97 2.92 -8.67
N VAL A 120 -14.93 3.04 -9.50
CA VAL A 120 -14.84 2.41 -10.83
C VAL A 120 -13.70 1.39 -10.93
N GLU A 121 -12.84 1.28 -9.91
CA GLU A 121 -11.66 0.41 -9.91
C GLU A 121 -12.00 -1.08 -10.13
N HIS A 122 -13.19 -1.52 -9.70
CA HIS A 122 -13.67 -2.89 -9.84
C HIS A 122 -14.16 -3.23 -11.25
N LEU A 123 -14.37 -2.23 -12.11
CA LEU A 123 -14.82 -2.42 -13.49
C LEU A 123 -13.72 -3.08 -14.34
N PRO A 124 -14.10 -3.71 -15.47
CA PRO A 124 -13.12 -4.22 -16.44
C PRO A 124 -12.11 -3.13 -16.84
N ALA A 125 -10.88 -3.55 -17.11
CA ALA A 125 -9.81 -2.64 -17.50
C ALA A 125 -10.21 -1.81 -18.72
N LEU A 126 -9.97 -0.50 -18.65
CA LEU A 126 -10.36 0.50 -19.66
C LEU A 126 -11.88 0.69 -19.86
N ALA A 127 -12.74 0.28 -18.93
CA ALA A 127 -14.13 0.73 -18.93
C ALA A 127 -14.21 2.27 -19.09
N ASP A 128 -15.23 2.77 -19.79
CA ASP A 128 -15.35 4.19 -20.13
C ASP A 128 -15.24 5.10 -18.90
N GLU A 129 -15.78 4.67 -17.77
CA GLU A 129 -15.73 5.39 -16.50
C GLU A 129 -14.32 5.42 -15.90
N GLN A 130 -13.54 4.33 -16.00
CA GLN A 130 -12.13 4.31 -15.63
C GLN A 130 -11.33 5.26 -16.52
N SER A 131 -11.55 5.15 -17.83
CA SER A 131 -10.90 5.99 -18.85
C SER A 131 -11.17 7.47 -18.61
N ALA A 132 -12.39 7.85 -18.24
CA ALA A 132 -12.74 9.25 -17.93
C ALA A 132 -11.95 9.81 -16.73
N VAL A 133 -11.77 9.02 -15.66
CA VAL A 133 -10.99 9.45 -14.48
C VAL A 133 -9.51 9.60 -14.85
N LEU A 134 -8.95 8.64 -15.57
CA LEU A 134 -7.54 8.66 -15.97
C LEU A 134 -7.24 9.74 -17.01
N ALA A 135 -8.17 9.99 -17.94
CA ALA A 135 -8.07 11.07 -18.91
C ALA A 135 -8.03 12.44 -18.24
N ALA A 136 -8.91 12.67 -17.27
CA ALA A 136 -8.92 13.87 -16.45
C ALA A 136 -7.60 14.07 -15.70
N ALA A 137 -7.06 13.02 -15.10
CA ALA A 137 -5.79 13.07 -14.38
C ALA A 137 -4.60 13.36 -15.30
N LEU A 138 -4.46 12.58 -16.39
CA LEU A 138 -3.35 12.70 -17.34
C LEU A 138 -3.40 14.04 -18.10
N GLY A 139 -4.59 14.56 -18.39
CA GLY A 139 -4.76 15.91 -18.94
C GLY A 139 -4.25 17.00 -17.98
N ALA A 140 -4.63 16.93 -16.70
CA ALA A 140 -4.14 17.87 -15.68
C ALA A 140 -2.62 17.78 -15.48
N ILE A 141 -2.06 16.57 -15.49
CA ILE A 141 -0.61 16.33 -15.43
C ILE A 141 0.08 16.93 -16.65
N GLY A 142 -0.48 16.74 -17.85
CA GLY A 142 0.02 17.33 -19.09
C GLY A 142 0.08 18.85 -19.01
N GLN A 143 -0.98 19.50 -18.52
CA GLN A 143 -1.03 20.95 -18.33
C GLN A 143 0.03 21.44 -17.33
N LEU A 144 0.19 20.73 -16.20
CA LEU A 144 1.21 21.02 -15.19
C LEU A 144 2.62 20.96 -15.80
N HIS A 145 2.93 19.86 -16.50
CA HIS A 145 4.23 19.65 -17.16
C HIS A 145 4.52 20.68 -18.26
N ARG A 146 3.50 21.11 -19.01
CA ARG A 146 3.63 22.15 -20.04
C ARG A 146 4.02 23.51 -19.47
N LYS A 147 3.69 23.76 -18.20
CA LYS A 147 4.09 24.97 -17.45
C LYS A 147 5.41 24.81 -16.70
N GLY A 148 6.13 23.70 -16.90
CA GLY A 148 7.45 23.50 -16.29
C GLY A 148 7.39 23.10 -14.83
N LEU A 149 6.22 22.64 -14.38
CA LEU A 149 5.97 22.21 -13.02
C LEU A 149 5.72 20.71 -12.96
N TRP A 150 6.01 20.09 -11.83
CA TRP A 150 5.59 18.71 -11.52
C TRP A 150 5.23 18.59 -10.04
N GLN A 151 4.57 17.48 -9.67
CA GLN A 151 4.31 17.15 -8.28
C GLN A 151 5.14 15.93 -7.86
N GLU A 152 5.97 16.05 -6.82
CA GLU A 152 6.83 14.95 -6.34
C GLU A 152 6.02 13.72 -5.89
N ASP A 153 4.87 13.95 -5.25
CA ASP A 153 3.92 12.92 -4.80
C ASP A 153 2.67 12.97 -5.69
N LEU A 154 2.84 12.68 -6.97
CA LEU A 154 1.77 12.80 -7.95
C LEU A 154 0.74 11.67 -7.78
N HIS A 155 -0.45 11.93 -7.25
CA HIS A 155 -1.49 10.90 -7.05
C HIS A 155 -2.89 11.44 -7.28
N LEU A 156 -3.87 10.55 -7.53
CA LEU A 156 -5.25 10.95 -7.85
C LEU A 156 -5.93 11.77 -6.73
N ASP A 157 -5.58 11.54 -5.46
CA ASP A 157 -6.13 12.34 -4.36
C ASP A 157 -5.67 13.81 -4.38
N ASN A 158 -4.65 14.18 -5.16
CA ASN A 158 -4.18 15.58 -5.30
C ASN A 158 -4.93 16.37 -6.38
N LEU A 159 -5.94 15.77 -7.00
CA LEU A 159 -6.80 16.39 -8.00
C LEU A 159 -8.24 16.37 -7.49
N LEU A 160 -8.76 17.54 -7.11
CA LEU A 160 -10.13 17.70 -6.63
C LEU A 160 -11.03 18.21 -7.75
N ARG A 161 -12.22 17.63 -7.90
CA ARG A 161 -13.22 18.05 -8.88
C ARG A 161 -14.34 18.80 -8.20
N GLN A 162 -14.63 20.02 -8.69
CA GLN A 162 -15.76 20.82 -8.22
C GLN A 162 -16.31 21.66 -9.36
N GLY A 163 -17.63 21.66 -9.57
CA GLY A 163 -18.27 22.50 -10.59
C GLY A 163 -17.71 22.33 -12.01
N GLY A 164 -17.34 21.09 -12.38
CA GLY A 164 -16.75 20.78 -13.69
C GLY A 164 -15.28 21.19 -13.86
N ARG A 165 -14.62 21.72 -12.82
CA ARG A 165 -13.20 22.09 -12.82
C ARG A 165 -12.37 21.13 -11.98
N LEU A 166 -11.10 20.96 -12.35
CA LEU A 166 -10.11 20.21 -11.58
C LEU A 166 -9.14 21.17 -10.89
N TYR A 167 -8.97 20.97 -9.59
CA TYR A 167 -8.10 21.74 -8.71
C TYR A 167 -6.91 20.88 -8.31
N LEU A 168 -5.71 21.38 -8.57
CA LEU A 168 -4.47 20.84 -8.04
C LEU A 168 -4.33 21.27 -6.57
N ILE A 169 -4.01 20.32 -5.69
CA ILE A 169 -3.78 20.58 -4.27
C ILE A 169 -2.41 20.03 -3.83
N ASP A 170 -2.08 20.30 -2.55
CA ASP A 170 -0.82 19.91 -1.89
C ASP A 170 0.42 20.58 -2.48
N GLY A 171 0.51 21.90 -2.25
CA GLY A 171 1.59 22.73 -2.76
C GLY A 171 2.97 22.29 -2.30
N ALA A 172 3.11 21.64 -1.13
CA ALA A 172 4.41 21.24 -0.62
C ALA A 172 5.17 20.26 -1.54
N GLY A 173 4.45 19.53 -2.40
CA GLY A 173 4.99 18.63 -3.40
C GLY A 173 5.21 19.26 -4.78
N ILE A 174 4.77 20.50 -5.01
CA ILE A 174 4.96 21.18 -6.29
C ILE A 174 6.41 21.64 -6.43
N CYS A 175 6.99 21.35 -7.58
CA CYS A 175 8.35 21.72 -7.94
C CYS A 175 8.37 22.30 -9.36
N ALA A 176 9.43 23.02 -9.68
CA ALA A 176 9.60 23.67 -10.97
C ALA A 176 10.98 23.38 -11.55
N GLU A 177 11.07 23.26 -12.87
CA GLU A 177 12.32 23.24 -13.61
C GLU A 177 12.58 24.64 -14.18
N THR A 178 11.77 25.05 -15.17
CA THR A 178 11.71 26.42 -15.67
C THR A 178 10.24 26.83 -15.79
N PRO A 179 9.68 27.57 -14.82
CA PRO A 179 8.28 27.99 -14.86
C PRO A 179 7.91 28.68 -16.17
N GLY A 180 6.80 28.25 -16.77
CA GLY A 180 6.29 28.76 -18.04
C GLY A 180 6.85 28.07 -19.28
N GLN A 181 7.83 27.18 -19.14
CA GLN A 181 8.36 26.36 -20.24
C GLN A 181 8.10 24.88 -19.98
N PRO A 182 7.80 24.06 -21.00
CA PRO A 182 7.60 22.63 -20.80
C PRO A 182 8.78 21.96 -20.11
N LEU A 183 8.50 21.01 -19.22
CA LEU A 183 9.52 20.19 -18.58
C LEU A 183 10.41 19.46 -19.59
N SER A 184 11.64 19.18 -19.20
CA SER A 184 12.53 18.25 -19.90
C SER A 184 11.91 16.86 -20.03
N ARG A 185 12.17 16.18 -21.15
CA ARG A 185 11.68 14.81 -21.42
C ARG A 185 11.98 13.84 -20.28
N GLN A 186 13.19 13.95 -19.70
CA GLN A 186 13.60 13.10 -18.59
C GLN A 186 12.72 13.30 -17.36
N LYS A 187 12.38 14.55 -17.02
CA LYS A 187 11.50 14.85 -15.89
C LYS A 187 10.07 14.37 -16.14
N VAL A 188 9.56 14.52 -17.37
CA VAL A 188 8.25 13.99 -17.78
C VAL A 188 8.19 12.48 -17.56
N LEU A 189 9.18 11.72 -18.05
CA LEU A 189 9.23 10.27 -17.88
C LEU A 189 9.30 9.86 -16.40
N GLU A 190 10.09 10.56 -15.60
CA GLU A 190 10.18 10.32 -14.16
C GLU A 190 8.84 10.55 -13.45
N ASN A 191 8.15 11.65 -13.74
CA ASN A 191 6.91 12.00 -13.05
C ASN A 191 5.71 11.17 -13.53
N LEU A 192 5.60 10.87 -14.83
CA LEU A 192 4.64 9.90 -15.33
C LEU A 192 4.90 8.50 -14.74
N GLY A 193 6.16 8.12 -14.57
CA GLY A 193 6.52 6.90 -13.86
C GLY A 193 5.97 6.85 -12.43
N VAL A 194 5.93 7.99 -11.73
CA VAL A 194 5.29 8.09 -10.40
C VAL A 194 3.79 7.85 -10.47
N PHE A 195 3.10 8.45 -11.45
CA PHE A 195 1.66 8.29 -11.64
C PHE A 195 1.28 6.84 -12.02
N PHE A 196 1.84 6.31 -13.11
CA PHE A 196 1.49 4.97 -13.59
C PHE A 196 1.87 3.85 -12.60
N ALA A 197 2.92 4.07 -11.80
CA ALA A 197 3.27 3.13 -10.74
C ALA A 197 2.21 2.99 -9.63
N GLN A 198 1.21 3.86 -9.59
CA GLN A 198 0.11 3.83 -8.62
C GLN A 198 -1.14 3.13 -9.11
N LEU A 199 -1.31 3.02 -10.42
CA LEU A 199 -2.45 2.35 -11.00
C LEU A 199 -2.38 0.84 -10.77
N PRO A 200 -3.53 0.15 -10.70
CA PRO A 200 -3.59 -1.30 -10.68
C PRO A 200 -2.76 -1.92 -11.81
N LYS A 201 -2.06 -3.02 -11.50
CA LYS A 201 -1.21 -3.70 -12.50
C LYS A 201 -2.00 -4.24 -13.68
N SER A 202 -3.30 -4.49 -13.54
CA SER A 202 -4.18 -4.88 -14.64
C SER A 202 -4.25 -3.83 -15.76
N LEU A 203 -3.89 -2.57 -15.48
CA LEU A 203 -3.86 -1.50 -16.48
C LEU A 203 -2.51 -1.35 -17.19
N GLU A 204 -1.47 -2.08 -16.77
CA GLU A 204 -0.13 -1.99 -17.35
C GLU A 204 -0.09 -2.26 -18.86
N PRO A 205 -0.82 -3.25 -19.41
CA PRO A 205 -0.89 -3.46 -20.86
C PRO A 205 -1.43 -2.27 -21.63
N PHE A 206 -2.20 -1.39 -20.96
CA PHE A 206 -2.90 -0.26 -21.57
C PHE A 206 -2.19 1.08 -21.37
N THR A 207 -0.92 1.05 -20.95
CA THR A 207 -0.17 2.27 -20.62
C THR A 207 -0.02 3.18 -21.84
N GLU A 208 0.16 2.62 -23.04
CA GLU A 208 0.32 3.38 -24.28
C GLU A 208 -0.99 4.09 -24.68
N GLU A 209 -2.11 3.38 -24.60
CA GLU A 209 -3.45 3.90 -24.88
C GLU A 209 -3.82 5.02 -23.92
N LEU A 210 -3.54 4.84 -22.62
CA LEU A 210 -3.76 5.87 -21.62
C LEU A 210 -2.89 7.11 -21.86
N LEU A 211 -1.66 6.93 -22.34
CA LEU A 211 -0.72 8.03 -22.57
C LEU A 211 -1.22 9.03 -23.61
N VAL A 212 -2.14 8.64 -24.51
CA VAL A 212 -2.79 9.54 -25.46
C VAL A 212 -3.43 10.74 -24.75
N TYR A 213 -4.09 10.54 -23.61
CA TYR A 213 -4.72 11.63 -22.86
C TYR A 213 -3.73 12.67 -22.35
N TYR A 214 -2.53 12.24 -21.98
CA TYR A 214 -1.44 13.14 -21.62
C TYR A 214 -0.94 13.91 -22.86
N LEU A 215 -0.70 13.21 -23.97
CA LEU A 215 -0.15 13.79 -25.20
C LEU A 215 -1.09 14.84 -25.81
N LEU A 216 -2.41 14.68 -25.68
CA LEU A 216 -3.40 15.68 -26.09
C LEU A 216 -3.22 17.02 -25.35
N SER A 217 -2.71 17.00 -24.11
CA SER A 217 -2.45 18.21 -23.32
C SER A 217 -0.98 18.68 -23.43
N ASN A 218 -0.04 17.77 -23.66
CA ASN A 218 1.39 18.03 -23.75
C ASN A 218 2.12 17.09 -24.74
N GLY A 219 2.08 17.44 -26.02
CA GLY A 219 2.73 16.72 -27.12
C GLY A 219 4.18 17.14 -27.42
N GLU A 220 4.84 17.87 -26.52
CA GLU A 220 6.17 18.46 -26.76
C GLU A 220 7.29 17.42 -26.94
N HIS A 221 7.13 16.22 -26.36
CA HIS A 221 8.14 15.17 -26.38
C HIS A 221 7.59 13.85 -26.92
N ALA A 222 8.40 13.15 -27.71
CA ALA A 222 8.22 11.71 -27.91
C ALA A 222 8.56 10.97 -26.61
N LEU A 223 7.72 10.02 -26.19
CA LEU A 223 7.85 9.29 -24.94
C LEU A 223 8.08 7.80 -25.24
N PRO A 224 9.34 7.32 -25.28
CA PRO A 224 9.62 5.92 -25.55
C PRO A 224 9.03 5.02 -24.45
N MET A 225 8.20 4.06 -24.84
CA MET A 225 7.52 3.16 -23.89
C MET A 225 8.48 2.38 -23.00
N GLU A 226 9.60 1.90 -23.55
CA GLU A 226 10.63 1.20 -22.75
C GLU A 226 11.22 2.10 -21.65
N ALA A 227 11.45 3.39 -21.95
CA ALA A 227 12.00 4.33 -20.99
C ALA A 227 10.97 4.67 -19.90
N LEU A 228 9.69 4.79 -20.26
CA LEU A 228 8.59 5.00 -19.31
C LEU A 228 8.41 3.77 -18.41
N GLN A 229 8.34 2.58 -18.98
CA GLN A 229 8.21 1.32 -18.24
C GLN A 229 9.33 1.16 -17.20
N LYS A 230 10.57 1.50 -17.57
CA LYS A 230 11.71 1.50 -16.65
C LYS A 230 11.52 2.44 -15.45
N GLN A 231 10.89 3.61 -15.65
CA GLN A 231 10.56 4.50 -14.53
C GLN A 231 9.42 3.93 -13.68
N ILE A 232 8.39 3.35 -14.29
CA ILE A 232 7.28 2.69 -13.60
C ILE A 232 7.82 1.58 -12.68
N ASP A 233 8.64 0.68 -13.20
CA ASP A 233 9.21 -0.45 -12.44
C ASP A 233 10.12 0.02 -11.30
N LYS A 234 10.92 1.05 -11.56
CA LYS A 234 11.78 1.69 -10.55
C LYS A 234 10.93 2.24 -9.40
N VAL A 235 9.86 2.96 -9.71
CA VAL A 235 8.97 3.53 -8.69
C VAL A 235 8.21 2.43 -7.95
N ARG A 236 7.64 1.44 -8.65
CA ARG A 236 6.95 0.29 -8.01
C ARG A 236 7.86 -0.44 -7.03
N SER A 237 9.10 -0.71 -7.43
CA SER A 237 10.11 -1.34 -6.57
C SER A 237 10.43 -0.50 -5.33
N TRP A 238 10.54 0.82 -5.50
CA TRP A 238 10.75 1.74 -4.40
C TRP A 238 9.53 1.79 -3.46
N ARG A 239 8.30 1.87 -3.99
CA ARG A 239 7.05 1.91 -3.20
C ARG A 239 6.90 0.66 -2.35
N LEU A 240 7.17 -0.52 -2.91
CA LEU A 240 7.16 -1.77 -2.15
C LEU A 240 8.18 -1.75 -1.01
N LYS A 241 9.42 -1.32 -1.29
CA LYS A 241 10.47 -1.22 -0.26
C LYS A 241 10.11 -0.20 0.82
N ASP A 242 9.57 0.95 0.44
CA ASP A 242 9.11 1.97 1.38
C ASP A 242 7.99 1.43 2.24
N PHE A 243 6.96 0.80 1.65
CA PHE A 243 5.86 0.15 2.37
C PHE A 243 6.36 -0.91 3.37
N LEU A 244 7.25 -1.81 2.94
CA LEU A 244 7.84 -2.83 3.82
C LEU A 244 8.72 -2.24 4.92
N SER A 245 9.31 -1.06 4.73
CA SER A 245 9.96 -0.35 5.84
C SER A 245 8.95 0.11 6.91
N LYS A 246 7.67 0.26 6.55
CA LYS A 246 6.60 0.71 7.46
C LYS A 246 6.00 -0.42 8.31
N VAL A 247 6.02 -1.67 7.84
CA VAL A 247 5.34 -2.80 8.53
C VAL A 247 5.89 -3.07 9.94
N GLY A 248 7.08 -2.54 10.27
CA GLY A 248 7.73 -2.64 11.58
C GLY A 248 7.95 -1.32 12.30
N ARG A 249 7.20 -0.26 11.95
CA ARG A 249 7.30 1.05 12.61
C ARG A 249 5.92 1.62 12.95
N GLU A 250 5.85 2.39 14.03
CA GLU A 250 4.65 3.14 14.41
C GLU A 250 4.30 4.15 13.30
N CYS A 251 3.15 3.98 12.66
CA CYS A 251 2.70 4.85 11.57
C CYS A 251 1.18 4.82 11.39
N THR A 252 0.66 5.47 10.37
CA THR A 252 -0.80 5.51 10.09
C THR A 252 -1.38 4.12 9.84
N LEU A 253 -0.62 3.23 9.19
CA LEU A 253 -1.08 1.88 8.83
C LEU A 253 -0.90 0.86 9.97
N PHE A 254 0.16 1.00 10.76
CA PHE A 254 0.54 0.01 11.76
C PHE A 254 0.73 0.63 13.13
N SER A 255 0.20 -0.02 14.16
CA SER A 255 0.61 0.21 15.54
C SER A 255 1.69 -0.79 15.92
N VAL A 256 2.88 -0.28 16.25
CA VAL A 256 4.07 -1.10 16.50
C VAL A 256 4.73 -0.72 17.80
N GLN A 257 4.91 -1.71 18.67
CA GLN A 257 5.78 -1.64 19.84
C GLN A 257 6.97 -2.56 19.63
N ARG A 258 8.18 -2.03 19.82
CA ARG A 258 9.42 -2.80 19.63
C ARG A 258 10.43 -2.44 20.72
N GLY A 259 10.97 -3.46 21.38
CA GLY A 259 12.01 -3.31 22.38
C GLY A 259 12.78 -4.59 22.64
N ALA A 260 13.58 -4.56 23.71
CA ALA A 260 14.40 -5.69 24.15
C ALA A 260 13.56 -6.92 24.55
N PHE A 261 12.31 -6.73 24.96
CA PHE A 261 11.43 -7.80 25.46
C PHE A 261 10.33 -8.23 24.49
N GLY A 262 10.24 -7.58 23.32
CA GLY A 262 9.32 -8.04 22.30
C GLY A 262 9.21 -7.14 21.08
N LEU A 263 8.48 -7.64 20.10
CA LEU A 263 7.93 -6.86 19.01
C LEU A 263 6.46 -7.23 18.86
N ARG A 264 5.59 -6.23 18.83
CA ARG A 264 4.18 -6.36 18.50
C ARG A 264 3.88 -5.40 17.35
N ALA A 265 3.29 -5.91 16.28
CA ALA A 265 2.78 -5.08 15.19
C ALA A 265 1.34 -5.50 14.89
N ILE A 266 0.44 -4.52 14.82
CA ILE A 266 -0.99 -4.69 14.56
C ILE A 266 -1.37 -3.72 13.46
N ARG A 267 -2.14 -4.16 12.46
CA ARG A 267 -2.77 -3.21 11.51
C ARG A 267 -3.69 -2.29 12.30
N ARG A 268 -3.59 -0.98 12.11
CA ARG A 268 -4.26 -0.03 13.02
C ARG A 268 -5.79 -0.16 13.00
N GLU A 269 -6.36 -0.48 11.84
CA GLU A 269 -7.78 -0.82 11.68
C GLU A 269 -8.21 -2.10 12.41
N GLU A 270 -7.25 -2.94 12.81
CA GLU A 270 -7.43 -4.23 13.49
C GLU A 270 -7.05 -4.14 14.98
N ALA A 271 -7.31 -3.00 15.64
CA ALA A 271 -6.93 -2.76 17.03
C ALA A 271 -7.48 -3.83 18.01
N SER A 272 -8.59 -4.47 17.67
CA SER A 272 -9.19 -5.60 18.40
C SER A 272 -8.32 -6.86 18.45
N MET A 273 -7.23 -6.93 17.67
CA MET A 273 -6.29 -8.06 17.71
C MET A 273 -5.35 -8.05 18.91
N LEU A 274 -5.30 -6.94 19.66
CA LEU A 274 -4.48 -6.87 20.87
C LEU A 274 -4.87 -7.95 21.91
N PRO A 275 -6.13 -8.05 22.38
CA PRO A 275 -6.54 -9.11 23.30
C PRO A 275 -6.36 -10.51 22.70
N VAL A 276 -6.55 -10.67 21.38
CA VAL A 276 -6.33 -11.96 20.68
C VAL A 276 -4.87 -12.42 20.81
N LEU A 277 -3.91 -11.52 20.66
CA LEU A 277 -2.49 -11.83 20.85
C LEU A 277 -2.15 -12.18 22.30
N GLU A 278 -2.77 -11.50 23.26
CA GLU A 278 -2.53 -11.72 24.69
C GLU A 278 -3.10 -13.05 25.17
N GLN A 279 -4.24 -13.47 24.62
CA GLN A 279 -4.95 -14.71 24.95
C GLN A 279 -4.66 -15.86 23.98
N ALA A 280 -3.72 -15.69 23.05
CA ALA A 280 -3.52 -16.61 21.93
C ALA A 280 -3.27 -18.07 22.33
N ASP A 281 -2.58 -18.31 23.46
CA ASP A 281 -2.33 -19.67 23.95
C ASP A 281 -3.65 -20.34 24.40
N THR A 282 -4.47 -19.65 25.21
CA THR A 282 -5.80 -20.13 25.63
C THR A 282 -6.73 -20.35 24.44
N LEU A 283 -6.78 -19.40 23.49
CA LEU A 283 -7.60 -19.51 22.29
C LEU A 283 -7.19 -20.69 21.41
N LEU A 284 -5.89 -21.04 21.36
CA LEU A 284 -5.41 -22.20 20.64
C LEU A 284 -5.79 -23.52 21.33
N ASP A 285 -5.83 -23.54 22.66
CA ASP A 285 -6.18 -24.72 23.44
C ASP A 285 -7.70 -25.00 23.39
N GLU A 286 -8.54 -23.96 23.32
CA GLU A 286 -9.99 -24.06 23.17
C GLU A 286 -10.46 -24.22 21.71
N GLY A 287 -9.64 -23.79 20.75
CA GLY A 287 -9.97 -23.74 19.33
C GLY A 287 -9.78 -25.07 18.59
N HIS A 288 -10.10 -25.06 17.29
CA HIS A 288 -9.86 -26.22 16.43
C HIS A 288 -8.39 -26.22 15.95
N LEU A 289 -7.61 -27.20 16.41
CA LEU A 289 -6.20 -27.33 16.05
C LEU A 289 -6.02 -28.06 14.72
N TYR A 290 -5.49 -27.36 13.71
CA TYR A 290 -5.11 -27.95 12.43
C TYR A 290 -3.78 -28.71 12.50
N LYS A 291 -2.83 -28.19 13.29
CA LYS A 291 -1.50 -28.77 13.39
C LYS A 291 -0.94 -28.58 14.79
N THR A 292 -0.54 -29.68 15.41
CA THR A 292 0.21 -29.72 16.69
C THR A 292 1.60 -30.31 16.43
N GLY A 293 2.47 -29.55 15.76
CA GLY A 293 3.84 -29.97 15.51
C GLY A 293 4.81 -29.34 16.51
N GLY A 294 5.91 -30.03 16.83
CA GLY A 294 6.97 -29.43 17.68
C GLY A 294 7.55 -28.12 17.11
N ALA A 295 7.39 -27.84 15.81
CA ALA A 295 7.88 -26.62 15.18
C ALA A 295 6.86 -25.46 15.21
N ALA A 296 5.56 -25.75 15.17
CA ALA A 296 4.50 -24.75 15.18
C ALA A 296 3.15 -25.39 15.51
N SER A 297 2.31 -24.64 16.21
CA SER A 297 0.89 -24.92 16.40
C SER A 297 0.06 -24.00 15.50
N VAL A 298 -0.94 -24.54 14.80
CA VAL A 298 -1.88 -23.76 13.98
C VAL A 298 -3.29 -24.10 14.42
N GLY A 299 -4.11 -23.10 14.72
CA GLY A 299 -5.49 -23.31 15.12
C GLY A 299 -6.44 -22.26 14.54
N LYS A 300 -7.67 -22.70 14.27
CA LYS A 300 -8.84 -21.87 13.96
C LYS A 300 -9.53 -21.49 15.25
N VAL A 301 -9.77 -20.20 15.42
CA VAL A 301 -10.41 -19.63 16.62
C VAL A 301 -11.53 -18.69 16.19
N THR A 302 -12.55 -18.55 17.04
CA THR A 302 -13.63 -17.58 16.82
C THR A 302 -13.61 -16.57 17.95
N VAL A 303 -13.39 -15.30 17.63
CA VAL A 303 -13.34 -14.21 18.62
C VAL A 303 -14.32 -13.13 18.19
N ALA A 304 -15.26 -12.79 19.07
CA ALA A 304 -16.30 -11.79 18.81
C ALA A 304 -17.04 -12.01 17.46
N GLY A 305 -17.35 -13.27 17.14
CA GLY A 305 -18.02 -13.65 15.89
C GLY A 305 -17.13 -13.70 14.64
N ARG A 306 -15.86 -13.30 14.72
CA ARG A 306 -14.90 -13.40 13.59
C ARG A 306 -14.05 -14.66 13.72
N THR A 307 -14.00 -15.45 12.65
CA THR A 307 -13.10 -16.59 12.55
C THR A 307 -11.70 -16.14 12.12
N LEU A 308 -10.69 -16.60 12.85
CA LEU A 308 -9.29 -16.23 12.68
C LEU A 308 -8.41 -17.48 12.65
N VAL A 309 -7.20 -17.34 12.09
CA VAL A 309 -6.15 -18.36 12.21
C VAL A 309 -5.03 -17.80 13.08
N ILE A 310 -4.68 -18.55 14.12
CA ILE A 310 -3.52 -18.28 14.96
C ILE A 310 -2.44 -19.31 14.63
N LYS A 311 -1.26 -18.82 14.26
CA LYS A 311 -0.06 -19.63 14.07
C LYS A 311 1.00 -19.30 15.10
N ARG A 312 1.25 -20.24 16.00
CA ARG A 312 2.28 -20.17 17.05
C ARG A 312 3.54 -20.89 16.60
N TYR A 313 4.64 -20.17 16.49
CA TYR A 313 5.95 -20.70 16.17
C TYR A 313 6.72 -21.01 17.46
N ASN A 314 7.03 -22.30 17.65
CA ASN A 314 7.74 -22.79 18.83
C ASN A 314 9.26 -22.86 18.58
N ILE A 315 10.03 -22.71 19.64
CA ILE A 315 11.48 -22.97 19.64
C ILE A 315 11.70 -24.34 20.27
N LYS A 316 12.11 -25.32 19.47
CA LYS A 316 12.24 -26.74 19.85
C LYS A 316 13.29 -27.07 20.93
N GLY A 317 14.07 -26.09 21.44
CA GLY A 317 15.10 -26.31 22.47
C GLY A 317 16.28 -25.32 22.38
N PHE A 318 17.22 -25.40 23.34
CA PHE A 318 18.36 -24.47 23.52
C PHE A 318 19.34 -24.45 22.32
N ALA A 319 19.67 -25.62 21.75
CA ALA A 319 20.53 -25.71 20.56
C ALA A 319 19.86 -25.12 19.29
N HIS A 320 18.54 -25.25 19.17
CA HIS A 320 17.77 -24.63 18.10
C HIS A 320 17.58 -23.12 18.33
N TRP A 321 17.51 -22.70 19.60
CA TRP A 321 17.49 -21.30 20.00
C TRP A 321 18.79 -20.58 19.64
N LEU A 322 19.96 -21.15 19.99
CA LEU A 322 21.30 -20.61 19.69
C LEU A 322 21.52 -20.32 18.19
N LYS A 323 20.93 -21.13 17.30
CA LYS A 323 21.02 -20.93 15.83
C LYS A 323 20.04 -19.89 15.28
N ARG A 324 18.96 -19.56 16.01
CA ARG A 324 17.86 -18.73 15.50
C ARG A 324 17.69 -17.38 16.21
N PHE A 325 18.23 -17.16 17.39
CA PHE A 325 17.96 -15.94 18.15
C PHE A 325 18.40 -14.64 17.44
N TRP A 326 19.44 -14.71 16.60
CA TRP A 326 19.91 -13.59 15.75
C TRP A 326 19.04 -13.34 14.50
N ARG A 327 18.29 -14.33 14.03
CA ARG A 327 17.46 -14.24 12.82
C ARG A 327 16.06 -13.73 13.17
N PRO A 328 15.39 -12.95 12.30
CA PRO A 328 13.99 -12.62 12.51
C PRO A 328 13.14 -13.87 12.75
N SER A 329 12.12 -13.81 13.63
CA SER A 329 11.24 -14.97 13.82
C SER A 329 10.49 -15.31 12.54
N ARG A 330 10.07 -16.57 12.42
CA ARG A 330 9.24 -17.02 11.29
C ARG A 330 7.90 -16.31 11.22
N ALA A 331 7.33 -15.93 12.36
CA ALA A 331 6.12 -15.11 12.41
C ALA A 331 6.37 -13.72 11.82
N TRP A 332 7.49 -13.08 12.20
CA TRP A 332 7.88 -11.79 11.64
C TRP A 332 8.16 -11.87 10.14
N HIS A 333 8.83 -12.93 9.69
CA HIS A 333 9.07 -13.16 8.26
C HIS A 333 7.76 -13.32 7.49
N SER A 334 6.86 -14.18 7.99
CA SER A 334 5.54 -14.39 7.40
C SER A 334 4.68 -13.12 7.42
N TRP A 335 4.81 -12.29 8.46
CA TRP A 335 4.17 -10.97 8.52
C TRP A 335 4.68 -10.06 7.40
N CYS A 336 5.99 -9.98 7.19
CA CYS A 336 6.58 -9.19 6.11
C CYS A 336 6.12 -9.69 4.73
N GLU A 337 6.20 -11.00 4.48
CA GLU A 337 5.85 -11.59 3.18
C GLU A 337 4.34 -11.55 2.91
N GLY A 338 3.49 -11.74 3.93
CA GLY A 338 2.03 -11.57 3.78
C GLY A 338 1.65 -10.13 3.44
N ASN A 339 2.31 -9.15 4.07
CA ASN A 339 2.13 -7.74 3.69
C ASN A 339 2.70 -7.43 2.29
N ARG A 340 3.80 -8.09 1.87
CA ARG A 340 4.35 -7.97 0.52
C ARG A 340 3.37 -8.47 -0.53
N LEU A 341 2.84 -9.68 -0.37
CA LEU A 341 1.89 -10.26 -1.32
C LEU A 341 0.63 -9.39 -1.43
N ALA A 342 0.08 -8.97 -0.28
CA ALA A 342 -1.06 -8.06 -0.26
C ALA A 342 -0.77 -6.73 -0.98
N PHE A 343 0.43 -6.15 -0.81
CA PHE A 343 0.83 -4.94 -1.54
C PHE A 343 0.97 -5.17 -3.05
N LEU A 344 1.45 -6.35 -3.45
CA LEU A 344 1.64 -6.73 -4.85
C LEU A 344 0.35 -7.18 -5.54
N GLY A 345 -0.74 -7.29 -4.79
CA GLY A 345 -2.01 -7.81 -5.27
C GLY A 345 -2.07 -9.33 -5.37
N ILE A 346 -1.07 -10.07 -4.87
CA ILE A 346 -1.05 -11.54 -4.86
C ILE A 346 -1.89 -12.05 -3.68
N ALA A 347 -2.84 -12.94 -3.94
CA ALA A 347 -3.79 -13.40 -2.93
C ALA A 347 -3.10 -14.16 -1.79
N THR A 348 -3.40 -13.76 -0.56
CA THR A 348 -2.96 -14.38 0.69
C THR A 348 -3.91 -13.93 1.81
N PRO A 349 -4.14 -14.72 2.88
CA PRO A 349 -4.95 -14.25 4.00
C PRO A 349 -4.35 -12.98 4.60
N LYS A 350 -5.18 -11.96 4.84
CA LYS A 350 -4.72 -10.68 5.38
C LYS A 350 -4.01 -10.90 6.71
N PRO A 351 -2.74 -10.46 6.85
CA PRO A 351 -2.05 -10.50 8.14
C PRO A 351 -2.60 -9.41 9.05
N LEU A 352 -3.15 -9.80 10.20
CA LEU A 352 -3.85 -8.88 11.11
C LEU A 352 -2.92 -8.38 12.22
N ALA A 353 -2.18 -9.31 12.83
CA ALA A 353 -1.26 -8.99 13.91
C ALA A 353 -0.10 -10.00 14.02
N VAL A 354 1.02 -9.55 14.58
CA VAL A 354 2.18 -10.38 14.90
C VAL A 354 2.74 -10.02 16.28
N LEU A 355 3.13 -11.05 17.04
CA LEU A 355 3.83 -10.90 18.32
C LEU A 355 5.09 -11.77 18.32
N GLU A 356 6.24 -11.19 18.60
CA GLU A 356 7.50 -11.88 18.85
C GLU A 356 7.93 -11.58 20.28
N LYS A 357 7.92 -12.59 21.15
CA LYS A 357 8.45 -12.44 22.52
C LYS A 357 9.98 -12.45 22.46
N ARG A 358 10.61 -11.59 23.26
CA ARG A 358 12.07 -11.52 23.38
C ARG A 358 12.49 -11.48 24.85
N PHE A 359 13.74 -11.83 25.11
CA PHE A 359 14.40 -11.56 26.38
C PHE A 359 15.76 -10.95 26.07
N LEU A 360 15.98 -9.69 26.44
CA LEU A 360 17.21 -8.95 26.10
C LEU A 360 17.62 -9.07 24.62
N TRP A 361 16.66 -8.80 23.71
CA TRP A 361 16.78 -8.94 22.25
C TRP A 361 16.87 -10.36 21.70
N LEU A 362 17.06 -11.35 22.57
CA LEU A 362 17.08 -12.76 22.19
C LEU A 362 15.66 -13.22 21.88
N ARG A 363 15.44 -13.67 20.65
CA ARG A 363 14.11 -13.98 20.14
C ARG A 363 13.58 -15.31 20.66
N GLY A 364 12.30 -15.32 21.00
CA GLY A 364 11.58 -16.43 21.60
C GLY A 364 10.39 -16.90 20.76
N ARG A 365 9.34 -17.33 21.46
CA ARG A 365 8.04 -17.68 20.87
C ARG A 365 7.49 -16.52 20.04
N ALA A 366 6.88 -16.84 18.91
CA ALA A 366 6.24 -15.86 18.06
C ALA A 366 4.87 -16.34 17.56
N LEU A 367 3.96 -15.40 17.36
CA LEU A 367 2.57 -15.62 16.94
C LEU A 367 2.29 -14.76 15.71
N LEU A 368 1.56 -15.32 14.75
CA LEU A 368 0.95 -14.60 13.64
C LEU A 368 -0.55 -14.85 13.69
N VAL A 369 -1.33 -13.79 13.55
CA VAL A 369 -2.79 -13.84 13.41
C VAL A 369 -3.16 -13.36 12.00
N THR A 370 -3.93 -14.17 11.29
CA THR A 370 -4.43 -13.86 9.94
C THR A 370 -5.93 -14.05 9.87
N GLU A 371 -6.52 -13.55 8.78
CA GLU A 371 -7.86 -13.98 8.39
C GLU A 371 -7.90 -15.48 8.10
N TYR A 372 -9.10 -16.05 8.23
CA TYR A 372 -9.40 -17.42 7.88
C TYR A 372 -9.89 -17.51 6.44
N LEU A 373 -9.35 -18.47 5.69
CA LEU A 373 -9.85 -18.82 4.36
C LEU A 373 -10.81 -20.00 4.49
N PRO A 374 -12.09 -19.85 4.09
CA PRO A 374 -13.09 -20.91 4.20
C PRO A 374 -13.05 -21.92 3.05
N GLY A 375 -12.42 -21.58 1.92
CA GLY A 375 -12.39 -22.45 0.75
C GLY A 375 -11.43 -23.64 0.90
N PRO A 376 -11.52 -24.63 -0.01
CA PRO A 376 -10.66 -25.81 0.01
C PRO A 376 -9.24 -25.48 -0.44
N ASP A 377 -8.28 -26.31 -0.03
CA ASP A 377 -6.97 -26.30 -0.67
C ASP A 377 -7.03 -26.94 -2.08
N ILE A 378 -6.03 -26.68 -2.93
CA ILE A 378 -6.05 -27.14 -4.33
C ILE A 378 -6.08 -28.68 -4.44
N ILE A 379 -5.57 -29.41 -3.45
CA ILE A 379 -5.61 -30.88 -3.45
C ILE A 379 -7.04 -31.34 -3.29
N GLU A 380 -7.73 -30.83 -2.27
CA GLU A 380 -9.14 -31.10 -2.05
C GLU A 380 -9.98 -30.64 -3.24
N ARG A 381 -9.71 -29.44 -3.76
CA ARG A 381 -10.50 -28.84 -4.84
C ARG A 381 -10.38 -29.63 -6.14
N PHE A 382 -9.18 -30.10 -6.47
CA PHE A 382 -8.92 -30.82 -7.73
C PHE A 382 -9.00 -32.34 -7.62
N ALA A 383 -9.22 -32.90 -6.41
CA ALA A 383 -9.39 -34.34 -6.22
C ALA A 383 -10.40 -34.99 -7.19
N PRO A 384 -11.56 -34.37 -7.50
CA PRO A 384 -12.53 -34.95 -8.44
C PRO A 384 -12.06 -35.02 -9.90
N TYR A 385 -11.03 -34.25 -10.28
CA TYR A 385 -10.59 -34.08 -11.67
C TYR A 385 -9.25 -34.75 -11.96
N VAL A 386 -8.67 -35.48 -11.01
CA VAL A 386 -7.33 -36.08 -11.16
C VAL A 386 -7.27 -36.98 -12.40
N GLU A 387 -8.25 -37.86 -12.58
CA GLU A 387 -8.29 -38.81 -13.69
C GLU A 387 -8.78 -38.19 -15.00
N SER A 388 -9.73 -37.24 -14.96
CA SER A 388 -10.30 -36.64 -16.17
C SER A 388 -9.47 -35.50 -16.75
N GLY A 389 -8.79 -34.72 -15.90
CA GLY A 389 -8.12 -33.47 -16.27
C GLY A 389 -9.05 -32.26 -16.43
N ASP A 390 -10.36 -32.50 -16.37
CA ASP A 390 -11.44 -31.50 -16.56
C ASP A 390 -11.64 -30.58 -15.33
N ALA A 391 -10.55 -30.03 -14.78
CA ALA A 391 -10.64 -29.00 -13.75
C ALA A 391 -11.27 -27.71 -14.34
N PRO A 392 -12.02 -26.93 -13.54
CA PRO A 392 -12.68 -25.72 -14.04
C PRO A 392 -11.69 -24.72 -14.66
N GLU A 393 -11.99 -24.26 -15.88
CA GLU A 393 -11.10 -23.37 -16.64
C GLU A 393 -10.75 -22.08 -15.89
N VAL A 394 -11.71 -21.48 -15.19
CA VAL A 394 -11.50 -20.26 -14.39
C VAL A 394 -10.44 -20.49 -13.30
N GLU A 395 -10.43 -21.67 -12.69
CA GLU A 395 -9.47 -22.03 -11.64
C GLU A 395 -8.09 -22.33 -12.22
N LEU A 396 -8.03 -22.91 -13.42
CA LEU A 396 -6.78 -23.11 -14.16
C LEU A 396 -6.18 -21.76 -14.60
N LEU A 397 -6.99 -20.85 -15.15
CA LEU A 397 -6.55 -19.49 -15.51
C LEU A 397 -6.08 -18.69 -14.28
N ALA A 398 -6.75 -18.83 -13.14
CA ALA A 398 -6.29 -18.23 -11.89
C ALA A 398 -4.93 -18.79 -11.44
N LEU A 399 -4.65 -20.07 -11.75
CA LEU A 399 -3.35 -20.69 -11.47
C LEU A 399 -2.27 -20.13 -12.40
N ASP A 400 -2.57 -20.00 -13.70
CA ASP A 400 -1.70 -19.40 -14.71
C ASP A 400 -1.30 -17.98 -14.28
N HIS A 401 -2.30 -17.18 -13.89
CA HIS A 401 -2.10 -15.84 -13.36
C HIS A 401 -1.20 -15.85 -12.11
N LEU A 402 -1.45 -16.72 -11.13
CA LEU A 402 -0.63 -16.77 -9.92
C LEU A 402 0.85 -17.06 -10.24
N PHE A 403 1.13 -18.03 -11.12
CA PHE A 403 2.50 -18.36 -11.51
C PHE A 403 3.17 -17.22 -12.28
N ALA A 404 2.43 -16.56 -13.18
CA ALA A 404 2.92 -15.37 -13.87
C ALA A 404 3.25 -14.24 -12.88
N GLU A 405 2.40 -13.99 -11.87
CA GLU A 405 2.67 -13.01 -10.82
C GLU A 405 3.94 -13.35 -10.01
N LEU A 406 4.10 -14.61 -9.60
CA LEU A 406 5.28 -15.06 -8.86
C LEU A 406 6.57 -14.92 -9.68
N ILE A 407 6.53 -15.23 -10.98
CA ILE A 407 7.70 -15.11 -11.86
C ILE A 407 8.07 -13.65 -12.06
N ARG A 408 7.09 -12.80 -12.41
CA ARG A 408 7.28 -11.37 -12.61
C ARG A 408 7.89 -10.69 -11.39
N GLU A 409 7.35 -11.00 -10.20
CA GLU A 409 7.83 -10.43 -8.94
C GLU A 409 9.08 -11.14 -8.38
N ARG A 410 9.52 -12.23 -9.05
CA ARG A 410 10.63 -13.11 -8.66
C ARG A 410 10.48 -13.64 -7.24
N ILE A 411 9.30 -14.12 -6.91
CA ILE A 411 8.95 -14.65 -5.60
C ILE A 411 8.93 -16.18 -5.66
N SER A 412 9.74 -16.81 -4.82
CA SER A 412 9.64 -18.24 -4.53
C SER A 412 8.94 -18.46 -3.20
N HIS A 413 8.03 -19.41 -3.13
CA HIS A 413 7.37 -19.82 -1.90
C HIS A 413 8.30 -20.61 -0.96
N GLY A 414 9.14 -21.50 -1.49
CA GLY A 414 10.09 -22.33 -0.73
C GLY A 414 9.50 -23.60 -0.09
N ASP A 415 8.18 -23.78 -0.10
CA ASP A 415 7.47 -25.03 0.29
C ASP A 415 6.14 -25.12 -0.48
N PHE A 416 6.20 -24.97 -1.80
CA PHE A 416 5.00 -24.87 -2.65
C PHE A 416 4.32 -26.24 -2.87
N LYS A 417 3.69 -26.77 -1.82
CA LYS A 417 2.80 -27.95 -1.88
C LYS A 417 1.34 -27.50 -1.98
N GLY A 418 0.45 -28.36 -2.47
CA GLY A 418 -0.94 -27.97 -2.74
C GLY A 418 -1.71 -27.54 -1.49
N HIS A 419 -1.43 -28.15 -0.34
CA HIS A 419 -2.01 -27.72 0.96
C HIS A 419 -1.62 -26.30 1.41
N ASN A 420 -0.75 -25.59 0.67
CA ASN A 420 -0.44 -24.18 0.92
C ASN A 420 -1.15 -23.24 -0.07
N LEU A 421 -2.07 -23.74 -0.89
CA LEU A 421 -2.78 -23.00 -1.93
C LEU A 421 -4.29 -23.20 -1.79
N PHE A 422 -5.02 -22.13 -1.48
CA PHE A 422 -6.44 -22.17 -1.14
C PHE A 422 -7.29 -21.42 -2.17
N TRP A 423 -8.44 -21.97 -2.54
CA TRP A 423 -9.39 -21.27 -3.41
C TRP A 423 -10.20 -20.26 -2.60
N HIS A 424 -10.15 -18.97 -2.96
CA HIS A 424 -10.92 -17.94 -2.29
C HIS A 424 -11.17 -16.74 -3.21
N GLN A 425 -12.43 -16.31 -3.33
CA GLN A 425 -12.83 -15.13 -4.12
C GLN A 425 -12.25 -15.15 -5.55
N ASP A 426 -12.49 -16.24 -6.27
CA ASP A 426 -12.05 -16.46 -7.65
C ASP A 426 -10.53 -16.41 -7.86
N ARG A 427 -9.76 -16.65 -6.80
CA ARG A 427 -8.30 -16.62 -6.81
C ARG A 427 -7.69 -17.72 -5.96
N TRP A 428 -6.46 -18.10 -6.32
CA TRP A 428 -5.62 -18.97 -5.50
C TRP A 428 -4.79 -18.15 -4.50
N ALA A 429 -5.07 -18.34 -3.21
CA ALA A 429 -4.42 -17.65 -2.11
C ALA A 429 -3.30 -18.51 -1.48
N LEU A 430 -2.11 -17.92 -1.34
CA LEU A 430 -0.95 -18.56 -0.73
C LEU A 430 -0.98 -18.44 0.80
N ILE A 431 -0.65 -19.55 1.48
CA ILE A 431 -0.46 -19.59 2.95
C ILE A 431 0.92 -20.18 3.30
N ASP A 432 1.27 -20.19 4.59
CA ASP A 432 2.57 -20.70 5.06
C ASP A 432 3.80 -20.02 4.44
N LEU A 433 3.83 -18.69 4.57
CA LEU A 433 4.84 -17.81 3.97
C LEU A 433 6.18 -17.80 4.72
N ASP A 434 6.45 -18.74 5.63
CA ASP A 434 7.60 -18.68 6.54
C ASP A 434 8.96 -18.94 5.88
N SER A 435 8.92 -19.47 4.66
CA SER A 435 10.06 -19.81 3.82
C SER A 435 10.09 -19.01 2.50
N MET A 436 9.10 -18.13 2.29
CA MET A 436 8.96 -17.33 1.08
C MET A 436 10.10 -16.32 0.94
N CYS A 437 10.51 -16.04 -0.30
CA CYS A 437 11.61 -15.14 -0.60
C CYS A 437 11.37 -14.38 -1.91
N GLN A 438 11.56 -13.07 -1.89
CA GLN A 438 11.71 -12.27 -3.10
C GLN A 438 13.20 -12.20 -3.52
N HIS A 439 13.47 -12.54 -4.76
CA HIS A 439 14.81 -12.62 -5.33
C HIS A 439 15.21 -11.33 -6.05
N ARG A 440 16.46 -10.91 -5.89
CA ARG A 440 16.96 -9.67 -6.51
C ARG A 440 17.28 -9.84 -7.99
N THR A 441 17.60 -11.06 -8.44
CA THR A 441 18.02 -11.35 -9.81
C THR A 441 17.33 -12.60 -10.34
N ALA A 442 17.20 -12.69 -11.67
CA ALA A 442 16.71 -13.90 -12.34
C ALA A 442 17.56 -15.13 -11.98
N ASN A 443 18.88 -14.97 -11.86
CA ASN A 443 19.81 -16.06 -11.56
C ASN A 443 19.58 -16.70 -10.18
N SER A 444 19.22 -15.93 -9.16
CA SER A 444 18.88 -16.51 -7.85
C SER A 444 17.47 -17.08 -7.82
N PHE A 445 16.56 -16.50 -8.61
CA PHE A 445 15.17 -16.91 -8.70
C PHE A 445 14.97 -18.23 -9.46
N ALA A 446 15.56 -18.38 -10.64
CA ALA A 446 15.39 -19.55 -11.51
C ALA A 446 15.51 -20.91 -10.80
N PRO A 447 16.58 -21.19 -10.01
CA PRO A 447 16.68 -22.46 -9.29
C PRO A 447 15.66 -22.60 -8.15
N ALA A 448 15.21 -21.49 -7.55
CA ALA A 448 14.17 -21.52 -6.53
C ALA A 448 12.79 -21.79 -7.14
N TYR A 449 12.48 -21.15 -8.26
CA TYR A 449 11.28 -21.42 -9.05
C TYR A 449 11.20 -22.89 -9.49
N ALA A 450 12.27 -23.43 -10.07
CA ALA A 450 12.30 -24.82 -10.50
C ALA A 450 12.00 -25.80 -9.35
N ARG A 451 12.52 -25.53 -8.14
CA ARG A 451 12.21 -26.35 -6.95
C ARG A 451 10.76 -26.21 -6.51
N ASP A 452 10.20 -25.01 -6.54
CA ASP A 452 8.80 -24.77 -6.19
C ASP A 452 7.86 -25.44 -7.20
N ARG A 453 8.09 -25.27 -8.50
CA ARG A 453 7.35 -25.96 -9.56
C ARG A 453 7.41 -27.48 -9.37
N ALA A 454 8.61 -28.05 -9.19
CA ALA A 454 8.76 -29.48 -8.96
C ALA A 454 8.12 -29.97 -7.65
N ARG A 455 8.02 -29.12 -6.62
CA ARG A 455 7.29 -29.45 -5.40
C ARG A 455 5.77 -29.40 -5.62
N PHE A 456 5.30 -28.46 -6.42
CA PHE A 456 3.90 -28.29 -6.77
C PHE A 456 3.40 -29.42 -7.68
N MET A 457 4.17 -29.83 -8.69
CA MET A 457 3.78 -30.92 -9.58
C MET A 457 3.70 -32.28 -8.86
N ARG A 458 4.46 -32.48 -7.78
CA ARG A 458 4.44 -33.70 -6.95
C ARG A 458 3.14 -33.93 -6.17
N ASN A 459 2.19 -33.00 -6.24
CA ASN A 459 0.88 -33.16 -5.62
C ASN A 459 0.01 -34.21 -6.34
N TRP A 460 0.29 -34.52 -7.61
CA TRP A 460 -0.49 -35.45 -8.42
C TRP A 460 0.40 -36.51 -9.09
N PRO A 461 -0.13 -37.71 -9.37
CA PRO A 461 0.61 -38.73 -10.14
C PRO A 461 0.96 -38.23 -11.55
N GLU A 462 2.19 -38.46 -12.00
CA GLU A 462 2.67 -37.97 -13.32
C GLU A 462 1.87 -38.51 -14.52
N GLY A 463 1.27 -39.70 -14.36
CA GLY A 463 0.42 -40.33 -15.38
C GLY A 463 -1.03 -39.84 -15.39
N SER A 464 -1.46 -39.00 -14.45
CA SER A 464 -2.84 -38.50 -14.39
C SER A 464 -3.11 -37.42 -15.44
N ALA A 465 -4.35 -37.35 -15.94
CA ALA A 465 -4.72 -36.34 -16.93
C ALA A 465 -4.56 -34.91 -16.38
N LEU A 466 -4.92 -34.71 -15.10
CA LEU A 466 -4.75 -33.42 -14.44
C LEU A 466 -3.27 -32.97 -14.37
N TYR A 467 -2.35 -33.89 -14.08
CA TYR A 467 -0.92 -33.56 -14.09
C TYR A 467 -0.48 -33.00 -15.44
N GLN A 468 -0.92 -33.63 -16.54
CA GLN A 468 -0.57 -33.19 -17.90
C GLN A 468 -1.14 -31.81 -18.22
N VAL A 469 -2.40 -31.56 -17.84
CA VAL A 469 -3.04 -30.24 -17.99
C VAL A 469 -2.27 -29.16 -17.24
N ILE A 470 -1.90 -29.42 -15.99
CA ILE A 470 -1.15 -28.46 -15.16
C ILE A 470 0.28 -28.28 -15.67
N ASP A 471 0.98 -29.33 -16.13
CA ASP A 471 2.35 -29.23 -16.65
C ASP A 471 2.44 -28.35 -17.92
N GLN A 472 1.41 -28.40 -18.77
CA GLN A 472 1.32 -27.59 -19.98
C GLN A 472 1.08 -26.11 -19.68
N ARG A 473 0.39 -25.83 -18.57
CA ARG A 473 -0.01 -24.48 -18.15
C ARG A 473 1.04 -23.78 -17.30
N VAL A 474 1.58 -24.48 -16.30
CA VAL A 474 2.55 -23.91 -15.37
C VAL A 474 3.91 -23.75 -16.08
N PRO A 475 4.44 -22.52 -16.21
CA PRO A 475 5.66 -22.24 -16.97
C PRO A 475 6.81 -23.17 -16.57
N ARG A 476 7.51 -23.77 -17.54
CA ARG A 476 8.60 -24.73 -17.26
C ARG A 476 9.83 -24.05 -16.70
N ASP A 477 10.05 -22.81 -17.10
CA ASP A 477 11.12 -21.95 -16.63
C ASP A 477 10.67 -20.48 -16.56
N ILE A 478 11.55 -19.62 -16.04
CA ILE A 478 11.26 -18.20 -15.86
C ILE A 478 11.27 -17.38 -17.15
N SER A 479 11.74 -17.95 -18.27
CA SER A 479 11.74 -17.31 -19.60
C SER A 479 10.45 -17.58 -20.38
N SER A 480 9.74 -18.67 -20.05
CA SER A 480 8.47 -19.05 -20.67
C SER A 480 7.25 -18.23 -20.23
N ALA A 481 7.44 -17.27 -19.32
CA ALA A 481 6.38 -16.40 -18.78
C ALA A 481 6.32 -15.00 -19.43
N GLY A 482 6.79 -14.90 -20.68
CA GLY A 482 6.87 -13.65 -21.45
C GLY A 482 5.54 -13.23 -22.06
#